data_AF-A0A969ZTC8-F1
#
_entry.id   AF-A0A969ZTC8-F1
#
_cell.length_a   1.000
_cell.length_b   1.000
_cell.length_c   1.000
_cell.angle_alpha   90.00
_cell.angle_beta   90.00
_cell.angle_gamma   90.00
#
_symmetry.space_group_name_H-M   'P 1'
#
loop_
_entity.id
_entity.type
_entity.pdbx_description
1 polymer ?
#
loop_
_entity_poly.entity_id
_entity_poly.type
_entity_poly.pdbx_seq_one_letter_code
_entity_poly.pdbx_strand_id
1 'polypeptide(L)'
;MNVIKDFVIVNKIAIKGVIKNIKKAPHVLLAGLLFYSATMLIYLLLSMLLLVGIPSIIASLLLFFVEIYIGVIFLRSIEGIVEYSRFKLSDIKSYAKDRLLASKIAMLIVLGNILSLLISMLLPSNMTIAFSLLSIVVVAVLFNPLPEVIYQKNYDPVGSLKYAANFMVDNWITWLLPTALVTFLYNFVLGFRDMFSMHLNIFQITPFVSPVLYRNIEMGRWIEFLLLSILLFVFMLYRGHLFKLLSETNRRSRSFNYYNED
;
A
#
# COMPACT_ATOMS: atom_id res chain seq x y z
N MET A 1 -2.80 23.63 -18.53
CA MET A 1 -4.01 23.27 -17.75
C MET A 1 -3.79 23.65 -16.29
N ASN A 2 -4.78 24.24 -15.63
CA ASN A 2 -4.71 24.55 -14.19
C ASN A 2 -4.56 23.24 -13.38
N VAL A 3 -3.78 23.27 -12.31
CA VAL A 3 -3.56 22.15 -11.37
C VAL A 3 -4.88 21.58 -10.86
N ILE A 4 -5.88 22.42 -10.59
CA ILE A 4 -7.20 21.97 -10.12
C ILE A 4 -7.92 21.16 -11.21
N LYS A 5 -7.88 21.63 -12.46
CA LYS A 5 -8.51 20.91 -13.59
C LYS A 5 -7.79 19.59 -13.87
N ASP A 6 -6.46 19.58 -13.81
CA ASP A 6 -5.65 18.35 -13.92
C ASP A 6 -6.02 17.35 -12.82
N PHE A 7 -6.08 17.81 -11.57
CA PHE A 7 -6.49 17.00 -10.43
C PHE A 7 -7.85 16.33 -10.67
N VAL A 8 -8.88 17.09 -11.06
CA VAL A 8 -10.22 16.54 -11.29
C VAL A 8 -10.22 15.50 -12.42
N ILE A 9 -9.55 15.80 -13.54
CA ILE A 9 -9.51 14.91 -14.71
C ILE A 9 -8.82 13.59 -14.37
N VAL A 10 -7.62 13.65 -13.79
CA VAL A 10 -6.84 12.46 -13.45
C VAL A 10 -7.61 11.56 -12.48
N ASN A 11 -8.24 12.16 -11.46
CA ASN A 11 -9.07 11.42 -10.50
C ASN A 11 -10.28 10.76 -11.18
N LYS A 12 -10.97 11.49 -12.08
CA LYS A 12 -12.11 10.96 -12.82
C LYS A 12 -11.71 9.76 -13.69
N ILE A 13 -10.56 9.83 -14.36
CA ILE A 13 -10.05 8.73 -15.18
C ILE A 13 -9.69 7.52 -14.30
N ALA A 14 -8.98 7.73 -13.20
CA ALA A 14 -8.62 6.65 -12.28
C ALA A 14 -9.85 5.94 -11.70
N ILE A 15 -10.87 6.70 -11.26
CA ILE A 15 -12.14 6.15 -10.78
C ILE A 15 -12.87 5.36 -11.88
N LYS A 16 -12.93 5.89 -13.11
CA LYS A 16 -13.50 5.15 -14.25
C LYS A 16 -12.78 3.82 -14.50
N GLY A 17 -11.45 3.80 -14.36
CA GLY A 17 -10.64 2.57 -14.47
C GLY A 17 -11.04 1.52 -13.42
N VAL A 18 -11.21 1.94 -12.17
CA VAL A 18 -11.67 1.07 -11.08
C VAL A 18 -13.07 0.54 -11.35
N ILE A 19 -14.02 1.40 -11.71
CA ILE A 19 -15.41 1.00 -12.01
C ILE A 19 -15.44 0.00 -13.17
N LYS A 20 -14.65 0.25 -14.23
CA LYS A 20 -14.53 -0.67 -15.38
C LYS A 20 -14.03 -2.05 -14.95
N ASN A 21 -13.02 -2.09 -14.07
CA ASN A 21 -12.48 -3.35 -13.56
C ASN A 21 -13.49 -4.11 -12.69
N ILE A 22 -14.18 -3.42 -11.78
CA ILE A 22 -15.21 -4.03 -10.94
C ILE A 22 -16.36 -4.57 -11.79
N LYS A 23 -16.80 -3.82 -12.82
CA LYS A 23 -17.86 -4.29 -13.73
C LYS A 23 -17.46 -5.53 -14.52
N LYS A 24 -16.20 -5.62 -14.97
CA LYS A 24 -15.69 -6.78 -15.71
C LYS A 24 -15.44 -7.99 -14.81
N ALA A 25 -15.04 -7.76 -13.56
CA ALA A 25 -14.63 -8.79 -12.63
C ALA A 25 -15.14 -8.45 -11.22
N PRO A 26 -16.44 -8.62 -10.91
CA PRO A 26 -17.02 -8.19 -9.64
C PRO A 26 -16.46 -8.96 -8.44
N HIS A 27 -16.01 -10.20 -8.64
CA HIS A 27 -15.35 -11.04 -7.62
C HIS A 27 -14.03 -10.43 -7.12
N VAL A 28 -13.48 -9.43 -7.81
CA VAL A 28 -12.34 -8.63 -7.35
C VAL A 28 -12.63 -7.95 -6.00
N LEU A 29 -13.88 -7.56 -5.73
CA LEU A 29 -14.24 -6.96 -4.45
C LEU A 29 -14.02 -7.92 -3.27
N LEU A 30 -14.12 -9.23 -3.51
CA LEU A 30 -13.84 -10.25 -2.50
C LEU A 30 -12.34 -10.45 -2.27
N ALA A 31 -11.49 -10.03 -3.20
CA ALA A 31 -10.04 -10.18 -3.06
C ALA A 31 -9.52 -9.41 -1.83
N GLY A 32 -10.02 -8.21 -1.58
CA GLY A 32 -9.71 -7.43 -0.38
C GLY A 32 -9.97 -8.22 0.89
N LEU A 33 -11.20 -8.73 1.02
CA LEU A 33 -11.60 -9.56 2.15
C LEU A 33 -10.72 -10.80 2.32
N LEU A 34 -10.38 -11.50 1.23
CA LEU A 34 -9.50 -12.67 1.27
C LEU A 34 -8.11 -12.32 1.80
N PHE A 35 -7.49 -11.27 1.29
CA PHE A 35 -6.16 -10.84 1.73
C PHE A 35 -6.16 -10.35 3.18
N TYR A 36 -7.15 -9.56 3.56
CA TYR A 36 -7.29 -9.07 4.94
C TYR A 36 -7.52 -10.21 5.93
N SER A 37 -8.43 -11.12 5.60
CA SER A 37 -8.74 -12.28 6.46
C SER A 37 -7.56 -13.25 6.55
N ALA A 38 -6.83 -13.48 5.45
CA ALA A 38 -5.63 -14.30 5.46
C ALA A 38 -4.53 -13.68 6.34
N THR A 39 -4.32 -12.36 6.19
CA THR A 39 -3.35 -11.61 7.00
C THR A 39 -3.72 -11.69 8.48
N MET A 40 -4.99 -11.46 8.83
CA MET A 40 -5.51 -11.61 10.20
C MET A 40 -5.25 -13.01 10.78
N LEU A 41 -5.63 -14.04 10.04
CA LEU A 41 -5.51 -15.43 10.48
C LEU A 41 -4.05 -15.82 10.72
N ILE A 42 -3.15 -15.34 9.87
CA ILE A 42 -1.71 -15.53 10.01
C ILE A 42 -1.18 -14.87 11.29
N TYR A 43 -1.54 -13.61 11.55
CA TYR A 43 -1.14 -12.93 12.79
C TYR A 43 -1.70 -13.62 14.04
N LEU A 44 -2.96 -14.09 13.98
CA LEU A 44 -3.58 -14.86 15.06
C LEU A 44 -2.79 -16.14 15.35
N LEU A 45 -2.55 -16.98 14.33
CA LEU A 45 -1.80 -18.23 14.48
C LEU A 45 -0.38 -17.97 15.01
N LEU A 46 0.27 -16.90 14.58
CA LEU A 46 1.62 -16.55 15.02
C LEU A 46 1.66 -16.02 16.46
N SER A 47 0.64 -15.26 16.87
CA SER A 47 0.50 -14.84 18.27
C SER A 47 0.33 -16.04 19.22
N MET A 48 -0.38 -17.09 18.77
CA MET A 48 -0.47 -18.35 19.50
C MET A 48 0.87 -19.08 19.56
N LEU A 49 1.63 -19.07 18.46
CA LEU A 49 2.96 -19.68 18.38
C LEU A 49 3.96 -19.06 19.38
N LEU A 50 3.89 -17.74 19.57
CA LEU A 50 4.69 -17.00 20.56
C LEU A 50 4.34 -17.39 22.01
N LEU A 51 3.08 -17.74 22.29
CA LEU A 51 2.63 -18.21 23.61
C LEU A 51 3.14 -19.63 23.93
N VAL A 52 3.46 -20.43 22.90
CA VAL A 52 3.98 -21.81 23.05
C VAL A 52 5.50 -21.82 23.32
N GLY A 53 6.14 -20.66 23.49
CA GLY A 53 7.54 -20.56 23.92
C GLY A 53 8.56 -20.67 22.80
N ILE A 54 8.15 -20.50 21.53
CA ILE A 54 9.10 -20.33 20.44
C ILE A 54 9.88 -19.03 20.68
N PRO A 55 11.22 -19.05 20.56
CA PRO A 55 12.03 -17.85 20.69
C PRO A 55 11.49 -16.74 19.78
N SER A 56 11.25 -15.56 20.35
CA SER A 56 10.65 -14.41 19.66
C SER A 56 11.33 -14.07 18.34
N ILE A 57 12.63 -14.33 18.22
CA ILE A 57 13.43 -14.14 17.01
C ILE A 57 12.96 -15.07 15.87
N ILE A 58 12.73 -16.36 16.15
CA ILE A 58 12.28 -17.32 15.12
C ILE A 58 10.88 -16.95 14.63
N ALA A 59 9.98 -16.60 15.56
CA ALA A 59 8.64 -16.15 15.21
C ALA A 59 8.66 -14.86 14.36
N SER A 60 9.56 -13.91 14.68
CA SER A 60 9.72 -12.66 13.93
C SER A 60 10.29 -12.88 12.52
N LEU A 61 11.23 -13.81 12.37
CA LEU A 61 11.75 -14.20 11.04
C LEU A 61 10.68 -14.87 10.19
N LEU A 62 9.86 -15.75 10.77
CA LEU A 62 8.73 -16.35 10.06
C LEU A 62 7.72 -15.29 9.61
N LEU A 63 7.37 -14.35 10.48
CA LEU A 63 6.51 -13.21 10.17
C LEU A 63 7.04 -12.42 8.97
N PHE A 64 8.33 -12.09 8.98
CA PHE A 64 8.97 -11.36 7.90
C PHE A 64 8.80 -12.05 6.53
N PHE A 65 9.05 -13.35 6.44
CA PHE A 65 8.85 -14.08 5.18
C PHE A 65 7.38 -14.12 4.76
N VAL A 66 6.48 -14.34 5.71
CA VAL A 66 5.05 -14.40 5.41
C VAL A 66 4.53 -13.04 4.91
N GLU A 67 4.94 -11.94 5.53
CA GLU A 67 4.63 -10.59 5.06
C GLU A 67 5.09 -10.35 3.62
N ILE A 68 6.31 -10.77 3.28
CA ILE A 68 6.82 -10.69 1.91
C ILE A 68 5.92 -11.47 0.95
N TYR A 69 5.60 -12.72 1.27
CA TYR A 69 4.79 -13.58 0.40
C TYR A 69 3.38 -13.02 0.19
N ILE A 70 2.71 -12.57 1.27
CA ILE A 70 1.41 -11.92 1.16
C ILE A 70 1.51 -10.65 0.32
N GLY A 71 2.52 -9.82 0.56
CA GLY A 71 2.77 -8.59 -0.19
C GLY A 71 2.94 -8.84 -1.68
N VAL A 72 3.71 -9.86 -2.06
CA VAL A 72 3.89 -10.27 -3.46
C VAL A 72 2.57 -10.67 -4.11
N ILE A 73 1.80 -11.58 -3.47
CA ILE A 73 0.54 -12.07 -4.02
C ILE A 73 -0.46 -10.91 -4.15
N PHE A 74 -0.52 -10.06 -3.13
CA PHE A 74 -1.39 -8.90 -3.09
C PHE A 74 -1.06 -7.92 -4.22
N LEU A 75 0.19 -7.48 -4.34
CA LEU A 75 0.59 -6.51 -5.36
C LEU A 75 0.44 -7.06 -6.79
N ARG A 76 0.79 -8.33 -7.05
CA ARG A 76 0.56 -8.96 -8.36
C ARG A 76 -0.92 -9.12 -8.68
N SER A 77 -1.76 -9.31 -7.67
CA SER A 77 -3.21 -9.31 -7.86
C SER A 77 -3.72 -7.93 -8.28
N ILE A 78 -3.26 -6.87 -7.60
CA ILE A 78 -3.58 -5.49 -7.97
C ILE A 78 -3.12 -5.20 -9.41
N GLU A 79 -1.89 -5.56 -9.77
CA GLU A 79 -1.35 -5.39 -11.11
C GLU A 79 -2.20 -6.11 -12.16
N GLY A 80 -2.53 -7.39 -11.94
CA GLY A 80 -3.34 -8.17 -12.88
C GLY A 80 -4.72 -7.56 -13.12
N ILE A 81 -5.29 -6.95 -12.08
CA ILE A 81 -6.57 -6.23 -12.18
C ILE A 81 -6.39 -4.90 -12.91
N VAL A 82 -5.41 -4.09 -12.55
CA VAL A 82 -5.17 -2.76 -13.12
C VAL A 82 -4.82 -2.86 -14.61
N GLU A 83 -3.94 -3.79 -14.99
CA GLU A 83 -3.46 -3.98 -16.35
C GLU A 83 -4.45 -4.74 -17.24
N TYR A 84 -4.99 -5.86 -16.74
CA TYR A 84 -5.71 -6.83 -17.56
C TYR A 84 -7.18 -7.01 -17.19
N SER A 85 -7.69 -6.25 -16.21
CA SER A 85 -9.04 -6.42 -15.66
C SER A 85 -9.34 -7.86 -15.23
N ARG A 86 -8.32 -8.60 -14.76
CA ARG A 86 -8.42 -10.04 -14.45
C ARG A 86 -7.93 -10.32 -13.03
N PHE A 87 -8.72 -11.10 -12.30
CA PHE A 87 -8.32 -11.73 -11.06
C PHE A 87 -8.71 -13.22 -11.10
N LYS A 88 -7.75 -14.12 -10.88
CA LYS A 88 -8.03 -15.56 -10.75
C LYS A 88 -7.26 -16.13 -9.57
N LEU A 89 -7.96 -16.87 -8.72
CA LEU A 89 -7.37 -17.56 -7.58
C LEU A 89 -6.32 -18.60 -8.02
N SER A 90 -6.47 -19.19 -9.21
CA SER A 90 -5.47 -20.10 -9.80
C SER A 90 -4.10 -19.46 -9.97
N ASP A 91 -4.05 -18.13 -10.15
CA ASP A 91 -2.83 -17.41 -10.48
C ASP A 91 -2.02 -17.08 -9.19
N ILE A 92 -2.63 -17.21 -7.99
CA ILE A 92 -2.00 -16.94 -6.68
C ILE A 92 -0.71 -17.75 -6.49
N LYS A 93 -0.71 -19.03 -6.84
CA LYS A 93 0.47 -19.89 -6.70
C LYS A 93 1.59 -19.45 -7.64
N SER A 94 1.25 -18.88 -8.80
CA SER A 94 2.21 -18.31 -9.73
C SER A 94 2.78 -17.00 -9.18
N TYR A 95 1.92 -16.13 -8.64
CA TYR A 95 2.33 -14.86 -8.03
C TYR A 95 3.28 -15.07 -6.86
N ALA A 96 3.00 -16.02 -5.97
CA ALA A 96 3.86 -16.34 -4.84
C ALA A 96 5.29 -16.78 -5.24
N LYS A 97 5.49 -17.21 -6.48
CA LYS A 97 6.80 -17.62 -7.01
C LYS A 97 7.62 -16.47 -7.59
N ASP A 98 7.09 -15.26 -7.62
CA ASP A 98 7.81 -14.11 -8.14
C ASP A 98 8.92 -13.66 -7.18
N ARG A 99 10.09 -14.26 -7.37
CA ARG A 99 11.30 -14.03 -6.59
C ARG A 99 11.85 -12.62 -6.76
N LEU A 100 11.62 -11.98 -7.92
CA LEU A 100 12.12 -10.64 -8.18
C LEU A 100 11.36 -9.63 -7.32
N LEU A 101 10.03 -9.69 -7.33
CA LEU A 101 9.21 -8.84 -6.48
C LEU A 101 9.45 -9.12 -4.99
N ALA A 102 9.54 -10.40 -4.60
CA ALA A 102 9.86 -10.79 -3.23
C ALA A 102 11.19 -10.19 -2.76
N SER A 103 12.23 -10.25 -3.59
CA SER A 103 13.55 -9.68 -3.29
C SER A 103 13.51 -8.16 -3.13
N LYS A 104 12.76 -7.44 -3.99
CA LYS A 104 12.59 -5.99 -3.88
C LYS A 104 11.91 -5.61 -2.56
N ILE A 105 10.80 -6.28 -2.23
CA ILE A 105 10.05 -6.05 -0.97
C ILE A 105 10.97 -6.32 0.22
N ALA A 106 11.65 -7.46 0.23
CA ALA A 106 12.57 -7.84 1.30
C ALA A 106 13.69 -6.81 1.49
N MET A 107 14.35 -6.39 0.40
CA MET A 107 15.44 -5.42 0.46
C MET A 107 14.96 -4.08 1.02
N LEU A 108 13.78 -3.62 0.63
CA LEU A 108 13.22 -2.36 1.11
C LEU A 108 12.86 -2.40 2.59
N ILE A 109 12.25 -3.50 3.06
CA ILE A 109 11.99 -3.70 4.50
C ILE A 109 13.32 -3.74 5.28
N VAL A 110 14.33 -4.46 4.79
CA VAL A 110 15.65 -4.54 5.43
C VAL A 110 16.31 -3.17 5.48
N LEU A 111 16.33 -2.42 4.37
CA LEU A 111 16.88 -1.07 4.31
C LEU A 111 16.18 -0.13 5.30
N GLY A 112 14.85 -0.19 5.40
CA GLY A 112 14.09 0.58 6.37
C GLY A 112 14.47 0.29 7.81
N ASN A 113 14.63 -0.99 8.16
CA ASN A 113 15.05 -1.41 9.50
C ASN A 113 16.49 -0.99 9.82
N ILE A 114 17.42 -1.11 8.85
CA ILE A 114 18.81 -0.65 9.02
C ILE A 114 18.85 0.87 9.25
N LEU A 115 18.10 1.65 8.47
CA LEU A 115 18.03 3.10 8.65
C LEU A 115 17.47 3.47 10.03
N SER A 116 16.41 2.78 10.48
CA SER A 116 15.85 2.98 11.83
C SER A 116 16.87 2.68 12.94
N LEU A 117 17.63 1.59 12.79
CA LEU A 117 18.70 1.23 13.73
C LEU A 117 19.82 2.28 13.75
N LEU A 118 20.28 2.75 12.59
CA LEU A 118 21.32 3.78 12.51
C LEU A 118 20.87 5.08 13.19
N ILE A 119 19.62 5.49 12.97
CA ILE A 119 19.05 6.68 13.60
C ILE A 119 19.00 6.52 15.13
N SER A 120 18.61 5.34 15.63
CA SER A 120 18.53 5.10 17.07
C SER A 120 19.90 5.08 17.76
N MET A 121 20.96 4.71 17.06
CA MET A 121 22.34 4.73 17.56
C MET A 121 22.95 6.14 17.59
N LEU A 122 22.53 7.04 16.70
CA LEU A 122 23.15 8.36 16.52
C LEU A 122 22.52 9.47 17.37
N LEU A 123 21.33 9.25 17.94
CA LEU A 123 20.56 10.30 18.63
C LEU A 123 20.28 9.96 20.10
N PRO A 124 20.36 10.95 21.03
CA PRO A 124 19.86 10.81 22.39
C PRO A 124 18.36 10.49 22.41
N SER A 125 17.91 9.65 23.35
CA SER A 125 16.59 9.00 23.35
C SER A 125 15.39 9.94 23.11
N ASN A 126 15.44 11.17 23.64
CA ASN A 126 14.41 12.19 23.46
C ASN A 126 14.45 12.84 22.06
N MET A 127 15.64 13.09 21.51
CA MET A 127 15.80 13.56 20.13
C MET A 127 15.50 12.45 19.12
N THR A 128 15.74 11.18 19.48
CA THR A 128 15.40 10.02 18.66
C THR A 128 13.91 9.98 18.34
N ILE A 129 13.02 10.29 19.30
CA ILE A 129 11.57 10.27 19.07
C ILE A 129 11.17 11.36 18.07
N ALA A 130 11.56 12.61 18.31
CA ALA A 130 11.20 13.73 17.44
C ALA A 130 11.76 13.56 16.02
N PHE A 131 13.01 13.13 15.92
CA PHE A 131 13.65 12.85 14.64
C PHE A 131 13.05 11.63 13.94
N SER A 132 12.66 10.59 14.69
CA SER A 132 11.96 9.42 14.12
C SER A 132 10.61 9.82 13.56
N LEU A 133 9.84 10.65 14.26
CA LEU A 133 8.56 11.15 13.76
C LEU A 133 8.74 11.97 12.48
N LEU A 134 9.74 12.87 12.47
CA LEU A 134 10.02 13.70 11.30
C LEU A 134 10.52 12.88 10.10
N SER A 135 11.44 11.94 10.34
CA SER A 135 11.97 11.06 9.29
C SER A 135 10.86 10.17 8.71
N ILE A 136 10.01 9.61 9.57
CA ILE A 136 8.84 8.86 9.14
C ILE A 136 7.92 9.72 8.25
N VAL A 137 7.59 10.95 8.65
CA VAL A 137 6.72 11.82 7.84
C VAL A 137 7.36 12.13 6.48
N VAL A 138 8.64 12.49 6.46
CA VAL A 138 9.36 12.81 5.23
C VAL A 138 9.43 11.60 4.30
N VAL A 139 9.82 10.44 4.82
CA VAL A 139 9.88 9.20 4.04
C VAL A 139 8.47 8.81 3.59
N ALA A 140 7.43 9.02 4.41
CA ALA A 140 6.06 8.64 4.09
C ALA A 140 5.44 9.49 3.01
N VAL A 141 5.83 10.76 2.94
CA VAL A 141 5.46 11.66 1.85
C VAL A 141 6.25 11.32 0.59
N LEU A 142 7.58 11.22 0.68
CA LEU A 142 8.46 11.05 -0.49
C LEU A 142 8.35 9.67 -1.14
N PHE A 143 8.18 8.62 -0.34
CA PHE A 143 8.11 7.24 -0.81
C PHE A 143 6.69 6.67 -0.75
N ASN A 144 5.67 7.53 -0.60
CA ASN A 144 4.28 7.10 -0.70
C ASN A 144 3.95 6.28 -1.97
N PRO A 145 4.43 6.62 -3.18
CA PRO A 145 4.13 5.85 -4.39
C PRO A 145 5.02 4.61 -4.55
N LEU A 146 5.96 4.36 -3.62
CA LEU A 146 6.91 3.27 -3.74
C LEU A 146 6.24 1.90 -3.92
N PRO A 147 5.16 1.53 -3.20
CA PRO A 147 4.46 0.28 -3.45
C PRO A 147 4.06 0.13 -4.93
N GLU A 148 3.50 1.18 -5.53
CA GLU A 148 3.08 1.20 -6.93
C GLU A 148 4.27 1.12 -7.89
N VAL A 149 5.39 1.77 -7.57
CA VAL A 149 6.63 1.67 -8.35
C VAL A 149 7.12 0.22 -8.40
N ILE A 150 7.16 -0.47 -7.26
CA ILE A 150 7.82 -1.78 -7.16
C ILE A 150 7.15 -2.83 -8.03
N TYR A 151 5.81 -2.84 -8.12
CA TYR A 151 5.08 -3.84 -8.91
C TYR A 151 4.75 -3.39 -10.33
N GLN A 152 4.53 -2.10 -10.58
CA GLN A 152 4.21 -1.63 -11.94
C GLN A 152 5.45 -1.31 -12.78
N LYS A 153 6.60 -1.05 -12.15
CA LYS A 153 7.84 -0.68 -12.84
C LYS A 153 8.94 -1.71 -12.60
N ASN A 154 9.75 -1.93 -13.63
CA ASN A 154 10.84 -2.91 -13.62
C ASN A 154 12.19 -2.28 -13.22
N TYR A 155 12.20 -1.49 -12.15
CA TYR A 155 13.45 -0.97 -11.58
C TYR A 155 14.01 -1.89 -10.50
N ASP A 156 15.31 -1.83 -10.28
CA ASP A 156 15.97 -2.38 -9.09
C ASP A 156 15.53 -1.62 -7.82
N PRO A 157 15.83 -2.10 -6.60
CA PRO A 157 15.36 -1.45 -5.38
C PRO A 157 15.80 0.02 -5.24
N VAL A 158 17.04 0.34 -5.59
CA VAL A 158 17.56 1.71 -5.51
C VAL A 158 16.95 2.58 -6.61
N GLY A 159 16.86 2.05 -7.83
CA GLY A 159 16.14 2.69 -8.93
C GLY A 159 14.67 2.98 -8.59
N SER A 160 14.02 2.08 -7.83
CA SER A 160 12.63 2.24 -7.39
C SER A 160 12.46 3.38 -6.40
N LEU A 161 13.39 3.52 -5.44
CA LEU A 161 13.43 4.66 -4.51
C LEU A 161 13.62 5.98 -5.27
N LYS A 162 14.62 6.03 -6.18
CA LYS A 162 14.89 7.23 -6.98
C LYS A 162 13.68 7.62 -7.84
N TYR A 163 13.03 6.64 -8.47
CA TYR A 163 11.83 6.88 -9.26
C TYR A 163 10.67 7.39 -8.41
N ALA A 164 10.42 6.78 -7.24
CA ALA A 164 9.37 7.20 -6.31
C ALA A 164 9.55 8.67 -5.88
N ALA A 165 10.78 9.06 -5.53
CA ALA A 165 11.09 10.44 -5.14
C ALA A 165 10.86 11.43 -6.30
N ASN A 166 11.33 11.11 -7.52
CA ASN A 166 11.10 11.96 -8.70
C ASN A 166 9.61 12.07 -9.04
N PHE A 167 8.87 10.97 -8.96
CA PHE A 167 7.43 10.96 -9.18
C PHE A 167 6.71 11.92 -8.21
N MET A 168 7.13 11.94 -6.94
CA MET A 168 6.57 12.84 -5.96
C MET A 168 6.87 14.31 -6.27
N VAL A 169 8.09 14.64 -6.70
CA VAL A 169 8.43 16.01 -7.13
C VAL A 169 7.47 16.50 -8.23
N ASP A 170 7.18 15.65 -9.21
CA ASP A 170 6.35 16.02 -10.36
C ASP A 170 4.84 16.05 -10.08
N ASN A 171 4.37 15.20 -9.14
CA ASN A 171 2.95 14.87 -8.97
C ASN A 171 2.45 14.98 -7.52
N TRP A 172 3.18 15.60 -6.58
CA TRP A 172 2.81 15.60 -5.17
C TRP A 172 1.37 16.01 -4.89
N ILE A 173 0.83 17.06 -5.54
CA ILE A 173 -0.56 17.50 -5.33
C ILE A 173 -1.55 16.46 -5.86
N THR A 174 -1.35 15.99 -7.09
CA THR A 174 -2.27 15.06 -7.75
C THR A 174 -2.21 13.67 -7.15
N TRP A 175 -1.13 13.33 -6.45
CA TRP A 175 -0.93 12.06 -5.74
C TRP A 175 -1.31 12.10 -4.26
N LEU A 176 -0.80 13.06 -3.49
CA LEU A 176 -1.00 13.12 -2.03
C LEU A 176 -2.40 13.59 -1.66
N LEU A 177 -2.95 14.58 -2.35
CA LEU A 177 -4.24 15.13 -1.96
C LEU A 177 -5.37 14.08 -1.97
N PRO A 178 -5.56 13.27 -3.04
CA PRO A 178 -6.63 12.28 -3.02
C PRO A 178 -6.29 11.08 -2.13
N THR A 179 -5.01 10.69 -2.02
CA THR A 179 -4.63 9.59 -1.12
C THR A 179 -4.79 9.97 0.35
N ALA A 180 -4.46 11.21 0.73
CA ALA A 180 -4.68 11.75 2.06
C ALA A 180 -6.18 11.89 2.36
N LEU A 181 -7.01 12.34 1.41
CA LEU A 181 -8.46 12.43 1.59
C LEU A 181 -9.09 11.05 1.85
N VAL A 182 -8.77 10.04 1.03
CA VAL A 182 -9.32 8.68 1.24
C VAL A 182 -8.81 8.09 2.55
N THR A 183 -7.53 8.28 2.86
CA THR A 183 -6.94 7.86 4.15
C THR A 183 -7.64 8.51 5.32
N PHE A 184 -7.90 9.82 5.26
CA PHE A 184 -8.58 10.56 6.30
C PHE A 184 -10.02 10.06 6.49
N LEU A 185 -10.77 9.87 5.39
CA LEU A 185 -12.13 9.33 5.44
C LEU A 185 -12.17 7.90 6.02
N TYR A 186 -11.24 7.04 5.62
CA TYR A 186 -11.12 5.68 6.15
C TYR A 186 -10.91 5.68 7.67
N ASN A 187 -9.99 6.52 8.16
CA ASN A 187 -9.71 6.65 9.59
C ASN A 187 -10.85 7.32 10.37
N PHE A 188 -11.55 8.28 9.74
CA PHE A 188 -12.73 8.91 10.34
C PHE A 188 -13.82 7.88 10.64
N VAL A 189 -14.07 6.95 9.71
CA VAL A 189 -15.04 5.85 9.88
C VAL A 189 -14.64 4.89 11.00
N LEU A 190 -13.34 4.63 11.17
CA LEU A 190 -12.83 3.77 12.25
C LEU A 190 -12.83 4.43 13.64
N GLY A 191 -13.11 5.74 13.70
CA GLY A 191 -12.77 6.58 14.84
C GLY A 191 -11.27 6.83 14.84
N PHE A 192 -10.85 8.08 14.97
CA PHE A 192 -9.46 8.60 14.86
C PHE A 192 -8.35 7.91 15.69
N ARG A 193 -8.64 6.80 16.38
CA ARG A 193 -7.72 6.07 17.27
C ARG A 193 -6.45 5.56 16.58
N ASP A 194 -6.47 5.29 15.27
CA ASP A 194 -5.38 4.59 14.57
C ASP A 194 -4.62 5.41 13.52
N MET A 195 -4.89 6.72 13.37
CA MET A 195 -4.33 7.59 12.32
C MET A 195 -2.80 7.47 12.13
N PHE A 196 -2.07 7.18 13.20
CA PHE A 196 -0.60 7.12 13.20
C PHE A 196 -0.04 5.71 13.01
N SER A 197 -0.83 4.66 13.19
CA SER A 197 -0.29 3.28 13.17
C SER A 197 -0.26 2.66 11.77
N MET A 198 -1.19 3.08 10.89
CA MET A 198 -1.41 2.48 9.57
C MET A 198 -0.51 3.03 8.45
N HIS A 199 0.16 4.18 8.64
CA HIS A 199 0.77 4.95 7.54
C HIS A 199 2.25 5.29 7.71
N LEU A 200 2.84 4.96 8.86
CA LEU A 200 4.21 5.37 9.21
C LEU A 200 5.28 4.36 8.78
N ASN A 201 4.92 3.14 8.41
CA ASN A 201 5.88 2.18 7.87
C ASN A 201 5.67 2.01 6.36
N ILE A 202 6.49 2.71 5.60
CA ILE A 202 6.31 2.92 4.17
C ILE A 202 6.89 1.74 3.37
N PHE A 203 7.57 0.85 4.11
CA PHE A 203 8.02 -0.46 3.68
C PHE A 203 6.99 -1.56 4.01
N GLN A 204 5.89 -1.24 4.71
CA GLN A 204 4.76 -2.15 4.84
C GLN A 204 3.95 -2.11 3.54
N ILE A 205 4.23 -3.11 2.72
CA ILE A 205 3.66 -3.31 1.38
C ILE A 205 2.36 -4.14 1.44
N THR A 206 2.03 -4.65 2.62
CA THR A 206 0.82 -5.43 2.87
C THR A 206 -0.33 -4.54 3.34
N PRO A 207 -1.59 -4.94 3.07
CA PRO A 207 -2.75 -4.39 3.77
C PRO A 207 -2.61 -4.70 5.26
N PHE A 208 -1.99 -3.80 6.01
CA PHE A 208 -1.79 -3.99 7.44
C PHE A 208 -3.14 -3.89 8.15
N VAL A 209 -3.38 -4.86 9.01
CA VAL A 209 -4.36 -4.72 10.07
C VAL A 209 -3.61 -4.20 11.28
N SER A 210 -3.92 -2.99 11.72
CA SER A 210 -3.44 -2.50 13.01
C SER A 210 -3.72 -3.53 14.12
N PRO A 211 -2.77 -3.86 15.00
CA PRO A 211 -3.02 -4.64 16.22
C PRO A 211 -4.13 -4.04 17.10
N VAL A 212 -4.53 -2.79 16.86
CA VAL A 212 -5.67 -2.15 17.53
C VAL A 212 -7.01 -2.65 16.97
N LEU A 213 -7.11 -2.96 15.67
CA LEU A 213 -8.26 -3.72 15.15
C LEU A 213 -8.35 -5.08 15.86
N TYR A 214 -7.21 -5.71 16.17
CA TYR A 214 -7.17 -6.99 16.89
C TYR A 214 -7.65 -6.89 18.34
N ARG A 215 -7.38 -5.79 19.05
CA ARG A 215 -7.82 -5.61 20.45
C ARG A 215 -9.31 -5.29 20.60
N ASN A 216 -9.95 -4.74 19.56
CA ASN A 216 -11.32 -4.20 19.66
C ASN A 216 -12.26 -4.71 18.55
N ILE A 217 -12.05 -5.91 17.99
CA ILE A 217 -13.20 -6.64 17.42
C ILE A 217 -14.06 -7.06 18.62
N GLU A 218 -14.76 -6.08 19.20
CA GLU A 218 -15.94 -6.34 20.00
C GLU A 218 -16.83 -7.25 19.15
N MET A 219 -17.35 -8.31 19.77
CA MET A 219 -18.28 -9.26 19.17
C MET A 219 -19.47 -8.49 18.60
N GLY A 220 -19.40 -8.08 17.32
CA GLY A 220 -20.36 -7.17 16.70
C GLY A 220 -19.85 -6.35 15.51
N ARG A 221 -18.55 -6.06 15.40
CA ARG A 221 -18.01 -5.15 14.34
C ARG A 221 -17.62 -5.84 13.02
N TRP A 222 -18.10 -7.06 12.78
CA TRP A 222 -17.77 -7.84 11.58
C TRP A 222 -18.21 -7.14 10.28
N ILE A 223 -19.35 -6.46 10.28
CA ILE A 223 -19.85 -5.72 9.11
C ILE A 223 -18.89 -4.58 8.74
N GLU A 224 -18.38 -3.85 9.73
CA GLU A 224 -17.40 -2.79 9.50
C GLU A 224 -16.10 -3.34 8.94
N PHE A 225 -15.59 -4.45 9.49
CA PHE A 225 -14.41 -5.13 8.96
C PHE A 225 -14.59 -5.52 7.48
N LEU A 226 -15.75 -6.09 7.11
CA LEU A 226 -16.06 -6.47 5.74
C LEU A 226 -16.06 -5.25 4.81
N LEU A 227 -16.79 -4.20 5.18
CA LEU A 227 -16.90 -2.98 4.37
C LEU A 227 -15.56 -2.27 4.19
N LEU A 228 -14.77 -2.17 5.26
CA LEU A 228 -13.46 -1.53 5.23
C LEU A 228 -12.44 -2.33 4.42
N SER A 229 -12.48 -3.67 4.49
CA SER A 229 -11.62 -4.53 3.68
C SER A 229 -11.89 -4.35 2.18
N ILE A 230 -13.17 -4.24 1.80
CA ILE A 230 -13.57 -3.96 0.42
C ILE A 230 -13.12 -2.55 0.01
N LEU A 231 -13.41 -1.54 0.85
CA LEU A 231 -13.09 -0.14 0.59
C LEU A 231 -11.58 0.05 0.37
N LEU A 232 -10.74 -0.56 1.22
CA LEU A 232 -9.29 -0.42 1.10
C LEU A 232 -8.76 -1.11 -0.14
N PHE A 233 -9.31 -2.26 -0.52
CA PHE A 233 -8.94 -2.91 -1.76
C PHE A 233 -9.32 -2.06 -2.99
N VAL A 234 -10.52 -1.46 -2.98
CA VAL A 234 -10.96 -0.52 -4.01
C VAL A 234 -10.03 0.70 -4.07
N PHE A 235 -9.59 1.20 -2.90
CA PHE A 235 -8.62 2.29 -2.82
C PHE A 235 -7.25 1.90 -3.42
N MET A 236 -6.78 0.67 -3.20
CA MET A 236 -5.53 0.19 -3.79
C MET A 236 -5.63 0.03 -5.32
N LEU A 237 -6.78 -0.40 -5.84
CA LEU A 237 -7.03 -0.36 -7.29
C LEU A 237 -7.02 1.07 -7.83
N TYR A 238 -7.63 2.00 -7.10
CA TYR A 238 -7.64 3.41 -7.44
C TYR A 238 -6.21 3.97 -7.48
N ARG A 239 -5.38 3.70 -6.46
CA ARG A 239 -3.96 4.11 -6.43
C ARG A 239 -3.20 3.51 -7.61
N GLY A 240 -3.45 2.24 -7.93
CA GLY A 240 -2.83 1.58 -9.07
C GLY A 240 -3.12 2.29 -10.40
N HIS A 241 -4.39 2.61 -10.68
CA HIS A 241 -4.79 3.36 -11.89
C HIS A 241 -4.27 4.80 -11.88
N LEU A 242 -4.33 5.47 -10.74
CA LEU A 242 -3.83 6.84 -10.58
C LEU A 242 -2.33 6.91 -10.87
N PHE A 243 -1.56 5.99 -10.28
CA PHE A 243 -0.11 5.93 -10.45
C PHE A 243 0.24 5.65 -11.90
N LYS A 244 -0.41 4.67 -12.53
CA LYS A 244 -0.20 4.34 -13.94
C LYS A 244 -0.36 5.57 -14.82
N LEU A 245 -1.50 6.25 -14.71
CA LEU A 245 -1.82 7.45 -15.49
C LEU A 245 -0.79 8.57 -15.28
N LEU A 246 -0.42 8.86 -14.02
CA LEU A 246 0.54 9.91 -13.69
C LEU A 246 1.98 9.56 -14.09
N SER A 247 2.33 8.28 -14.10
CA SER A 247 3.67 7.79 -14.44
C SER A 247 3.94 7.80 -15.95
N GLU A 248 2.89 7.70 -16.77
CA GLU A 248 2.97 7.61 -18.24
C GLU A 248 2.73 8.96 -18.92
N THR A 249 2.13 9.92 -18.21
CA THR A 249 1.73 11.20 -18.79
C THR A 249 2.26 12.38 -17.98
N ASN A 250 2.54 13.48 -18.67
CA ASN A 250 2.80 14.76 -18.02
C ASN A 250 1.57 15.69 -18.13
N ARG A 251 1.55 16.75 -17.33
CA ARG A 251 0.45 17.74 -17.32
C ARG A 251 0.14 18.33 -18.69
N ARG A 252 1.15 18.53 -19.54
CA ARG A 252 0.98 19.08 -20.90
C ARG A 252 0.33 18.07 -21.84
N SER A 253 0.79 16.82 -21.83
CA SER A 253 0.23 15.70 -22.59
C SER A 253 -1.23 15.43 -22.21
N ARG A 254 -1.55 15.40 -20.91
CA ARG A 254 -2.94 15.26 -20.44
C ARG A 254 -3.84 16.38 -20.92
N SER A 255 -3.34 17.61 -20.89
CA SER A 255 -4.12 18.75 -21.40
C SER A 255 -4.40 18.64 -22.89
N PHE A 256 -3.43 18.18 -23.68
CA PHE A 256 -3.60 17.99 -25.12
C PHE A 256 -4.63 16.90 -25.43
N ASN A 257 -4.54 15.73 -24.78
CA ASN A 257 -5.48 14.63 -25.01
C ASN A 257 -6.90 15.01 -24.60
N TYR A 258 -7.06 15.75 -23.50
CA TYR A 258 -8.37 16.20 -23.04
C TYR A 258 -9.06 17.13 -24.05
N TYR A 259 -8.32 18.02 -24.72
CA TYR A 259 -8.88 18.92 -25.74
C TYR A 259 -9.24 18.22 -27.06
N ASN A 260 -8.76 16.99 -27.29
CA ASN A 260 -9.08 16.21 -28.48
C ASN A 260 -10.23 15.21 -28.25
N GLU A 261 -10.66 15.01 -27.00
CA GLU A 261 -11.78 14.13 -26.62
C GLU A 261 -13.10 14.90 -26.37
N ASP A 262 -13.04 16.24 -26.24
CA ASP A 262 -14.20 17.16 -26.20
C ASP A 262 -14.49 17.71 -27.62
#